data_AF-A0A8J6KMR5-F1
#
_entry.id   AF-A0A8J6KMR5-F1
#
_cell.length_a   1.000
_cell.length_b   1.000
_cell.length_c   1.000
_cell.angle_alpha   90.00
_cell.angle_beta   90.00
_cell.angle_gamma   90.00
#
_symmetry.space_group_name_H-M   'P 1'
#
loop_
_entity.id
_entity.type
_entity.pdbx_description
1 polymer ?
#
loop_
_entity_poly.entity_id
_entity_poly.type
_entity_poly.pdbx_seq_one_letter_code
_entity_poly.pdbx_strand_id
1 'polypeptide(L)' 'MRSDTAAIHNRADVPTHLMVLCCVLQDMVQWPRARILRRQELDAFLAQALSPKLYELDQLQELKIENLDPRGI' A
#
# COMPACT_ATOMS: atom_id res chain seq x y z
N MET A 1 12.32 -2.32 -11.87
CA MET A 1 12.53 -1.12 -11.02
C MET A 1 13.67 -1.45 -10.07
N ARG A 2 14.87 -0.95 -10.35
CA ARG A 2 15.97 -0.97 -9.37
C ARG A 2 15.69 0.18 -8.41
N SER A 3 15.27 -0.13 -7.18
CA SER A 3 15.16 0.85 -6.10
C SER A 3 16.56 1.17 -5.58
N ASP A 4 17.43 1.65 -6.48
CA ASP A 4 18.78 2.13 -6.18
C ASP A 4 18.74 3.66 -6.08
N THR A 5 17.72 4.20 -5.40
CA THR A 5 17.73 5.60 -5.01
C THR A 5 18.68 5.70 -3.82
N ALA A 6 19.79 6.41 -4.00
CA ALA A 6 20.84 6.64 -3.01
C ALA A 6 20.35 7.20 -1.65
N ALA A 7 19.06 7.54 -1.52
CA ALA A 7 18.41 7.97 -0.29
C ALA A 7 18.06 6.83 0.69
N ILE A 8 17.95 5.57 0.25
CA ILE A 8 17.76 4.40 1.15
C ILE A 8 19.14 3.88 1.58
N HIS A 9 19.97 4.75 2.14
CA HIS A 9 21.33 4.38 2.56
C HIS A 9 21.33 3.58 3.87
N ASN A 10 20.26 3.68 4.69
CA ASN A 10 20.12 2.96 5.94
C ASN A 10 18.78 2.22 6.00
N ARG A 11 18.79 0.90 5.74
CA ARG A 11 17.59 0.04 5.89
C ARG A 11 17.08 -0.02 7.34
N ALA A 12 17.90 0.37 8.33
CA ALA A 12 17.49 0.40 9.73
C ALA A 12 16.50 1.53 10.06
N ASP A 13 16.45 2.58 9.24
CA ASP A 13 15.58 3.74 9.48
C ASP A 13 14.21 3.61 8.81
N VAL A 14 13.98 2.55 8.02
CA VAL A 14 12.70 2.32 7.35
C VAL A 14 11.80 1.48 8.27
N PRO A 15 10.60 1.97 8.62
CA PRO A 15 9.64 1.18 9.38
C PRO A 15 9.37 -0.18 8.73
N THR A 16 9.40 -1.25 9.53
CA THR A 16 9.27 -2.64 9.02
C THR A 16 8.00 -2.86 8.21
N HIS A 17 6.89 -2.23 8.60
CA HIS A 17 5.62 -2.32 7.87
C HIS A 17 5.72 -1.77 6.44
N LEU A 18 6.46 -0.67 6.23
CA LEU A 18 6.68 -0.11 4.89
C LEU A 18 7.54 -1.01 4.02
N MET A 19 8.52 -1.72 4.60
CA MET A 19 9.30 -2.71 3.85
C MET A 19 8.42 -3.85 3.36
N VAL A 20 7.56 -4.40 4.24
CA VAL A 20 6.62 -5.47 3.87
C VAL A 20 5.65 -5.00 2.78
N LEU A 21 5.09 -3.80 2.92
CA LEU A 21 4.20 -3.22 1.90
C LEU A 21 4.93 -3.02 0.57
N CYS A 22 6.17 -2.53 0.58
CA CYS A 22 6.97 -2.38 -0.62
C CYS A 22 7.19 -3.73 -1.33
N CYS A 23 7.51 -4.79 -0.57
CA CYS A 23 7.65 -6.15 -1.12
C CYS A 23 6.34 -6.64 -1.77
N VAL A 24 5.21 -6.51 -1.07
CA VAL A 24 3.90 -6.93 -1.61
C VAL A 24 3.55 -6.16 -2.88
N LEU A 25 3.74 -4.84 -2.88
CA LEU A 25 3.48 -4.02 -4.05
C LEU A 25 4.37 -4.42 -5.23
N GLN A 26 5.65 -4.72 -4.97
CA GLN A 26 6.57 -5.21 -5.99
C GLN A 26 6.07 -6.51 -6.61
N ASP A 27 5.64 -7.48 -5.81
CA ASP A 27 5.11 -8.75 -6.29
C ASP A 27 3.82 -8.57 -7.12
N MET A 28 2.93 -7.69 -6.68
CA MET A 28 1.70 -7.35 -7.41
C MET A 28 1.97 -6.66 -8.75
N VAL A 29 3.00 -5.81 -8.82
CA VAL A 29 3.41 -5.11 -10.04
C VAL A 29 4.13 -6.04 -11.03
N GLN A 30 4.93 -6.98 -10.53
CA GLN A 30 5.66 -7.96 -11.34
C GLN A 30 4.80 -9.15 -11.79
N TRP A 31 3.49 -9.14 -11.51
CA TRP A 31 2.62 -10.28 -11.78
C TRP A 31 2.59 -10.63 -13.29
N PRO A 32 2.94 -11.87 -13.68
CA PRO A 32 3.34 -12.18 -15.06
C PRO A 32 2.16 -12.33 -16.05
N ARG A 33 0.94 -12.54 -15.56
CA ARG A 33 -0.23 -12.85 -16.44
C ARG A 33 -1.08 -11.63 -16.78
N ALA A 34 -1.15 -10.64 -15.90
CA ALA A 34 -1.92 -9.42 -16.08
C ALA A 34 -1.60 -8.44 -14.95
N ARG A 35 -1.78 -7.14 -15.22
CA ARG A 35 -1.75 -6.11 -14.16
C ARG A 35 -2.98 -6.27 -13.27
N ILE A 36 -2.78 -6.71 -12.03
CA ILE A 36 -3.86 -6.92 -11.05
C ILE A 36 -4.32 -5.59 -10.45
N LEU A 37 -3.40 -4.63 -10.33
CA LEU A 37 -3.60 -3.34 -9.66
C LEU A 37 -4.12 -2.27 -10.63
N ARG A 38 -5.32 -1.74 -10.37
CA ARG A 38 -5.85 -0.52 -10.99
C ARG A 38 -5.28 0.72 -10.30
N ARG A 39 -5.45 1.89 -10.92
CA ARG A 39 -4.95 3.16 -10.39
C ARG A 39 -5.49 3.45 -8.97
N GLN A 40 -6.79 3.28 -8.78
CA GLN A 40 -7.44 3.58 -7.49
C GLN A 40 -6.97 2.63 -6.38
N GLU A 41 -6.67 1.38 -6.73
CA GLU A 41 -6.11 0.39 -5.79
C GLU A 41 -4.67 0.74 -5.39
N LEU A 42 -3.90 1.33 -6.32
CA LEU A 42 -2.56 1.84 -6.00
C LEU A 42 -2.64 3.04 -5.06
N ASP A 43 -3.54 3.98 -5.37
CA ASP A 43 -3.72 5.18 -4.56
C ASP A 43 -4.17 4.80 -3.14
N ALA A 44 -5.10 3.85 -3.00
CA ALA A 44 -5.53 3.32 -1.70
C ALA A 44 -4.40 2.58 -0.96
N PHE A 45 -3.62 1.75 -1.66
CA PHE A 45 -2.47 1.05 -1.08
C PHE A 45 -1.44 2.04 -0.50
N LEU A 46 -1.11 3.10 -1.26
CA LEU A 46 -0.16 4.12 -0.83
C LEU A 46 -0.72 4.99 0.29
N ALA A 47 -2.00 5.37 0.22
CA ALA A 47 -2.66 6.13 1.28
C ALA A 47 -2.66 5.35 2.60
N GLN A 48 -2.91 4.04 2.56
CA GLN A 48 -2.85 3.19 3.73
C GLN A 48 -1.43 3.06 4.28
N ALA A 49 -0.42 2.91 3.42
CA ALA A 49 0.98 2.86 3.84
C ALA A 49 1.46 4.15 4.55
N LEU A 50 0.96 5.32 4.13
CA LEU A 50 1.43 6.61 4.61
C LEU A 50 0.55 7.24 5.71
N SER A 51 -0.66 6.73 5.94
CA SER A 51 -1.61 7.28 6.92
C SER A 51 -1.73 6.37 8.14
N PRO A 52 -1.12 6.72 9.29
CA PRO A 52 -1.21 5.95 10.53
C PRO A 52 -2.66 5.76 11.01
N LYS A 53 -3.53 6.74 10.72
CA LYS A 53 -4.95 6.72 11.08
C LYS A 53 -5.73 5.60 10.38
N LEU A 54 -5.27 5.16 9.21
CA LEU A 54 -5.88 4.04 8.48
C LEU A 54 -5.45 2.67 9.04
N TYR A 55 -4.66 2.63 10.12
CA TYR A 55 -4.37 1.40 10.88
C TYR A 55 -5.14 1.33 12.21
N GLU A 56 -5.80 2.41 12.63
CA GLU A 56 -6.57 2.43 13.86
C GLU A 56 -7.95 1.82 13.63
N LEU A 57 -8.14 0.59 14.10
CA LEU A 57 -9.37 -0.18 13.91
C LEU A 57 -10.61 0.53 14.46
N ASP A 58 -10.46 1.29 15.54
CA ASP A 58 -11.58 2.02 16.15
C ASP A 58 -12.04 3.16 15.25
N GLN A 59 -11.12 3.89 14.60
CA GLN A 59 -11.46 4.95 13.65
C GLN A 59 -12.05 4.39 12.35
N LEU A 60 -11.60 3.22 11.92
CA LEU A 60 -12.13 2.56 10.71
C LEU A 60 -13.54 1.99 10.92
N GLN A 61 -13.88 1.51 12.12
CA GLN A 61 -15.22 0.96 12.40
C GLN A 61 -16.31 2.03 12.37
N GLU A 62 -15.97 3.27 12.69
CA GLU A 62 -16.91 4.41 12.63
C GLU A 62 -17.13 4.91 11.20
N LEU A 63 -16.23 4.56 10.26
CA LEU A 63 -16.31 4.93 8.86
C LEU A 63 -17.37 4.08 8.14
N LYS A 64 -18.57 4.65 7.98
CA LYS A 64 -19.62 4.05 7.15
C LYS A 64 -19.44 4.45 5.69
N ILE A 65 -19.13 3.48 4.84
CA ILE A 65 -18.96 3.71 3.39
C ILE A 65 -20.25 3.31 2.68
N GLU A 66 -20.91 4.28 2.04
CA GLU A 66 -22.22 4.06 1.41
C GLU A 66 -22.14 3.38 0.04
N ASN A 67 -21.04 3.57 -0.69
CA ASN A 67 -20.83 3.01 -2.01
C ASN A 67 -19.42 2.45 -2.11
N LEU A 68 -19.31 1.13 -2.11
CA LEU A 68 -18.08 0.39 -2.34
C LEU A 68 -18.22 -0.40 -3.63
N ASP A 69 -17.18 -0.38 -4.46
CA ASP A 69 -17.11 -1.31 -5.58
C ASP A 69 -16.86 -2.76 -5.08
N PRO A 70 -17.06 -3.80 -5.92
CA PRO A 70 -16.81 -5.19 -5.53
C PRO A 70 -15.36 -5.50 -5.11
N ARG A 71 -14.43 -4.58 -5.36
CA ARG A 71 -13.01 -4.67 -4.97
C ARG A 71 -12.70 -3.83 -3.72
N GLY A 72 -13.71 -3.19 -3.11
CA GLY A 72 -13.60 -2.44 -1.87
C GLY A 72 -13.03 -1.03 -2.03
N ILE A 73 -13.10 -0.43 -3.23
CA ILE A 73 -12.64 0.94 -3.54
C ILE A 73 -13.83 1.86 -3.84
#